data_AF-A0A3N5VJJ2-F1
#
_entry.id   AF-A0A3N5VJJ2-F1
#
_cell.length_a   1.000
_cell.length_b   1.000
_cell.length_c   1.000
_cell.angle_alpha   90.00
_cell.angle_beta   90.00
_cell.angle_gamma   90.00
#
_symmetry.space_group_name_H-M   'P 1'
#
loop_
_entity.id
_entity.type
_entity.pdbx_description
1 polymer ?
#
loop_
_entity_poly.entity_id
_entity_poly.type
_entity_poly.pdbx_seq_one_letter_code
_entity_poly.pdbx_strand_id
1 'polypeptide(L)'
;ALTEKGKASSANQVKLESSAEGPCVQALHIGPYDRECDTIARMRTLAAEQGLEFHDCHHEIYLSDPRRVAPEKLKTILRIPV
;
A
#
# COMPACT_ATOMS: atom_id res chain seq x y z
N ALA A 1 -8.07 20.48 20.95
CA ALA A 1 -6.68 20.03 21.10
C ALA A 1 -5.74 20.44 19.95
N LEU A 2 -6.08 20.21 18.67
CA LEU A 2 -5.26 20.63 17.50
C LEU A 2 -5.85 21.83 16.74
N THR A 3 -7.17 21.91 16.62
CA THR A 3 -7.88 23.06 16.03
C THR A 3 -7.68 24.34 16.83
N GLU A 4 -7.66 24.25 18.16
CA GLU A 4 -7.29 25.36 19.07
C GLU A 4 -5.84 25.82 18.89
N LYS A 5 -4.99 24.99 18.26
CA LYS A 5 -3.61 25.31 17.88
C LYS A 5 -3.48 25.73 16.41
N GLY A 6 -4.59 26.15 15.79
CA GLY A 6 -4.64 26.66 14.42
C GLY A 6 -4.56 25.61 13.31
N LYS A 7 -4.74 24.32 13.62
CA LYS A 7 -4.79 23.26 12.59
C LYS A 7 -6.17 23.20 11.92
N ALA A 8 -6.19 22.78 10.66
CA ALA A 8 -7.42 22.61 9.89
C ALA A 8 -8.39 21.63 10.58
N SER A 9 -9.70 21.82 10.35
CA SER A 9 -10.76 20.96 10.91
C SER A 9 -10.62 19.49 10.51
N SER A 10 -10.01 19.20 9.36
CA SER A 10 -9.67 17.84 8.91
C SER A 10 -8.73 17.09 9.85
N ALA A 11 -7.96 17.79 10.69
CA ALA A 11 -7.12 17.15 11.70
C ALA A 11 -7.93 16.29 12.70
N ASN A 12 -9.22 16.59 12.89
CA ASN A 12 -10.10 15.79 13.74
C ASN A 12 -10.49 14.43 13.12
N GLN A 13 -10.19 14.21 11.84
CA GLN A 13 -10.42 12.92 11.17
C GLN A 13 -9.29 11.91 11.43
N VAL A 14 -8.14 12.39 11.91
CA VAL A 14 -6.98 11.53 12.22
C VAL A 14 -7.27 10.76 13.50
N LYS A 15 -7.16 9.44 13.42
CA LYS A 15 -7.30 8.52 14.54
C LYS A 15 -6.00 7.77 14.77
N LEU A 16 -5.76 7.41 16.02
CA LEU A 16 -4.72 6.45 16.37
C LEU A 16 -5.37 5.06 16.42
N GLU A 17 -4.87 4.15 15.60
CA GLU A 17 -5.38 2.79 15.50
C GLU A 17 -4.22 1.79 15.53
N SER A 18 -4.46 0.62 16.12
CA SER A 18 -3.56 -0.52 16.05
C SER A 18 -4.12 -1.50 15.03
N SER A 19 -3.27 -1.96 14.11
CA SER A 19 -3.65 -2.93 13.09
C SER A 19 -2.74 -4.16 13.14
N ALA A 20 -3.35 -5.34 13.10
CA ALA A 20 -2.66 -6.62 12.97
C ALA A 20 -3.08 -7.23 11.63
N GLU A 21 -2.26 -7.00 10.62
CA GLU A 21 -2.59 -7.31 9.22
C GLU A 21 -2.65 -8.82 8.93
N GLY A 22 -1.87 -9.62 9.67
CA GLY A 22 -1.82 -11.08 9.49
C GLY A 22 -0.93 -11.52 8.32
N PRO A 23 -1.11 -12.76 7.82
CA PRO A 23 -0.41 -13.28 6.65
C PRO A 23 -0.74 -12.48 5.40
N CYS A 24 0.28 -12.22 4.58
CA CYS A 24 0.15 -11.44 3.34
C CYS A 24 1.12 -11.95 2.29
N VAL A 25 0.76 -11.74 1.03
CA VAL A 25 1.72 -11.71 -0.08
C VAL A 25 2.13 -10.25 -0.30
N GLN A 26 3.44 -10.00 -0.44
CA GLN A 26 3.97 -8.67 -0.71
C GLN A 26 5.01 -8.68 -1.83
N ALA A 27 5.08 -7.59 -2.59
CA ALA A 27 6.09 -7.38 -3.61
C ALA A 27 6.51 -5.90 -3.67
N LEU A 28 7.77 -5.65 -4.03
CA LEU A 28 8.24 -4.32 -4.38
C LEU A 28 7.92 -4.05 -5.85
N HIS A 29 6.99 -3.14 -6.12
CA HIS A 29 6.77 -2.59 -7.45
C HIS A 29 7.79 -1.48 -7.72
N ILE A 30 8.46 -1.56 -8.87
CA ILE A 30 9.33 -0.50 -9.38
C ILE A 30 8.78 -0.03 -10.72
N GLY A 31 8.33 1.22 -10.78
CA GLY A 31 7.69 1.79 -11.96
C GLY A 31 6.46 2.63 -11.64
N PRO A 32 5.76 3.12 -12.68
CA PRO A 32 4.57 3.94 -12.53
C PRO A 32 3.37 3.14 -11.99
N TYR A 33 2.50 3.81 -11.22
CA TYR A 33 1.37 3.18 -10.52
C TYR A 33 0.37 2.48 -11.46
N ASP A 34 0.23 2.94 -12.70
CA ASP A 34 -0.64 2.31 -13.72
C ASP A 34 -0.17 0.90 -14.15
N ARG A 35 1.06 0.52 -13.79
CA ARG A 35 1.65 -0.81 -14.05
C ARG A 35 1.62 -1.74 -12.84
N GLU A 36 1.06 -1.32 -11.70
CA GLU A 36 0.99 -2.16 -10.50
C GLU A 36 0.19 -3.46 -10.73
N CYS A 37 -0.79 -3.43 -11.64
CA CYS A 37 -1.58 -4.60 -12.05
C CYS A 37 -0.70 -5.80 -12.47
N ASP A 38 0.42 -5.54 -13.16
CA ASP A 38 1.35 -6.59 -13.59
C ASP A 38 2.04 -7.26 -12.39
N THR A 39 2.31 -6.48 -11.34
CA THR A 39 2.92 -6.98 -10.09
C THR A 39 1.89 -7.77 -9.28
N ILE A 40 0.66 -7.25 -9.19
CA ILE A 40 -0.46 -7.90 -8.49
C ILE A 40 -0.81 -9.25 -9.17
N ALA A 41 -0.76 -9.33 -10.49
CA ALA A 41 -1.00 -10.59 -11.22
C ALA A 41 0.04 -11.67 -10.84
N ARG A 42 1.32 -11.30 -10.70
CA ARG A 42 2.38 -12.20 -10.24
C ARG A 42 2.19 -12.62 -8.78
N MET A 43 1.82 -11.67 -7.91
CA MET A 43 1.50 -11.96 -6.51
C MET A 43 0.34 -12.96 -6.39
N ARG A 44 -0.70 -12.81 -7.21
CA ARG A 44 -1.87 -13.71 -7.23
C ARG A 44 -1.50 -15.11 -7.69
N THR A 45 -0.63 -15.21 -8.70
CA THR A 45 -0.10 -16.50 -9.17
C THR A 45 0.65 -17.20 -8.05
N LEU A 46 1.54 -16.48 -7.35
CA LEU A 46 2.27 -17.00 -6.20
C LEU A 46 1.36 -17.47 -5.07
N ALA A 47 0.30 -16.72 -4.76
CA ALA A 47 -0.67 -17.11 -3.74
C ALA A 47 -1.39 -18.42 -4.12
N ALA A 48 -1.89 -18.50 -5.36
CA ALA A 48 -2.57 -19.69 -5.86
C ALA A 48 -1.66 -20.93 -5.86
N GLU A 49 -0.38 -20.78 -6.24
CA GLU A 49 0.62 -21.86 -6.18
C GLU A 49 0.85 -22.39 -4.75
N GLN A 50 0.61 -21.55 -3.73
CA GLN A 50 0.71 -21.92 -2.31
C GLN A 50 -0.62 -22.35 -1.69
N GLY A 51 -1.70 -22.43 -2.49
CA GLY A 51 -3.04 -22.76 -1.99
C GLY A 51 -3.67 -21.65 -1.14
N LEU A 52 -3.23 -20.40 -1.35
CA LEU A 52 -3.71 -19.22 -0.64
C LEU A 52 -4.60 -18.37 -1.55
N GLU A 53 -5.55 -17.64 -0.98
CA GLU A 53 -6.46 -16.76 -1.71
C GLU A 53 -6.40 -15.34 -1.14
N PHE A 54 -6.40 -14.33 -2.02
CA PHE A 54 -6.43 -12.95 -1.58
C PHE A 54 -7.73 -12.61 -0.84
N HIS A 55 -7.63 -11.95 0.30
CA HIS A 55 -8.77 -11.42 1.05
C HIS A 55 -8.49 -9.98 1.53
N ASP A 56 -9.52 -9.34 2.08
CA ASP A 56 -9.48 -7.96 2.60
C ASP A 56 -8.98 -6.91 1.58
N CYS A 57 -8.53 -5.76 2.10
CA CYS A 57 -8.11 -4.62 1.30
C CYS A 57 -6.64 -4.70 0.91
N HIS A 58 -6.32 -4.23 -0.31
CA HIS A 58 -4.95 -4.00 -0.75
C HIS A 58 -4.30 -2.86 0.04
N HIS A 59 -3.08 -3.07 0.51
CA HIS A 59 -2.27 -2.08 1.20
C HIS A 59 -1.06 -1.69 0.36
N GLU A 60 -0.94 -0.38 0.13
CA GLU A 60 0.17 0.23 -0.62
C GLU A 60 1.05 1.05 0.33
N ILE A 61 2.36 0.81 0.30
CA ILE A 61 3.34 1.60 1.06
C ILE A 61 4.23 2.33 0.07
N TYR A 62 4.00 3.64 -0.07
CA TYR A 62 4.78 4.50 -0.95
C TYR A 62 6.14 4.83 -0.33
N LEU A 63 7.22 4.27 -0.89
CA LEU A 63 8.58 4.53 -0.44
C LEU A 63 9.21 5.75 -1.14
N SER A 64 8.66 6.14 -2.29
CA SER A 64 9.14 7.26 -3.11
C SER A 64 8.16 8.42 -3.09
N ASP A 65 8.68 9.65 -3.07
CA ASP A 65 7.87 10.85 -3.32
C ASP A 65 7.71 11.06 -4.84
N PRO A 66 6.49 10.95 -5.39
CA PRO A 66 6.25 11.08 -6.84
C PRO A 66 6.59 12.47 -7.40
N ARG A 67 6.78 13.49 -6.55
CA ARG A 67 7.20 14.83 -6.98
C ARG A 67 8.72 14.93 -7.17
N ARG A 68 9.49 13.95 -6.70
CA ARG A 68 10.96 13.98 -6.64
C ARG A 68 11.62 12.88 -7.47
N VAL A 69 10.89 11.81 -7.77
CA VAL A 69 11.42 10.62 -8.43
C VAL A 69 10.68 10.41 -9.75
N ALA A 70 11.42 10.13 -10.81
CA ALA A 70 10.83 9.84 -12.12
C ALA A 70 9.96 8.57 -12.04
N PRO A 71 8.83 8.49 -12.78
CA PRO A 71 7.87 7.39 -12.66
C PRO A 71 8.49 5.99 -12.75
N GLU A 72 9.46 5.79 -13.64
CA GLU A 72 10.17 4.52 -13.86
C GLU A 72 11.06 4.07 -12.68
N LYS A 73 11.29 4.95 -11.70
CA LYS A 73 12.09 4.68 -10.50
C LYS A 73 11.25 4.71 -9.21
N LEU A 74 9.94 4.96 -9.30
CA LEU A 74 9.06 4.92 -8.14
C LEU A 74 9.07 3.54 -7.51
N LYS A 75 9.02 3.51 -6.19
CA LYS A 75 9.01 2.28 -5.39
C LYS A 75 7.79 2.28 -4.49
N THR A 76 6.94 1.28 -4.68
CA THR A 76 5.76 1.01 -3.86
C THR A 76 5.83 -0.44 -3.38
N ILE A 77 5.63 -0.69 -2.09
CA ILE A 77 5.36 -2.06 -1.62
C ILE A 77 3.86 -2.28 -1.80
N LEU A 78 3.51 -3.28 -2.60
CA LEU A 78 2.15 -3.79 -2.73
C LEU A 78 2.01 -4.97 -1.78
N ARG A 79 0.98 -4.96 -0.93
CA ARG A 79 0.73 -6.01 0.06
C ARG A 79 -0.75 -6.35 0.10
N ILE A 80 -1.06 -7.65 -0.05
CA ILE A 80 -2.43 -8.15 -0.05
C ILE A 80 -2.53 -9.30 0.97
N PRO A 81 -3.48 -9.25 1.92
CA PRO A 81 -3.76 -10.33 2.86
C PRO A 81 -4.18 -11.63 2.16
N VAL A 82 -3.80 -12.78 2.75
CA VAL A 82 -4.00 -14.13 2.20
C VAL A 82 -4.40 -15.19 3.23
#